data_AF-A0A432ZX34-F1
#
_entry.id   AF-A0A432ZX34-F1
#
_cell.length_a   1.000
_cell.length_b   1.000
_cell.length_c   1.000
_cell.angle_alpha   90.00
_cell.angle_beta   90.00
_cell.angle_gamma   90.00
#
_symmetry.space_group_name_H-M   'P 1'
#
loop_
_entity.id
_entity.type
_entity.pdbx_description
1 polymer ?
#
loop_
_entity_poly.entity_id
_entity_poly.type
_entity_poly.pdbx_seq_one_letter_code
_entity_poly.pdbx_strand_id
1 'polypeptide(L)'
;MKTHDLNIGAILEWDISFALREIISNAIDEQKYTKTDDIIINQISSDTWIIRDFGRGISQEHFILNENPEKIENNMSIGKFCVGLKDAFATLYRNNVDIKFKSNNGYFSITKLPKSDFKEQEVLHVVINDIADREFKGTEFTIKGITEKDMNLSKNLFLKYSNDQLILNTEYGQILEKKGSGSSIYVNGIKIATEEYFAFIYNIQPVTDKLRKLLNRERESVGRTAYSPLIQKILLSTVN
;
A
#
# COMPACT_ATOMS: atom_id res chain seq x y z
N MET A 1 -26.07 9.84 6.46
CA MET A 1 -24.81 9.83 5.70
C MET A 1 -23.94 10.97 6.20
N LYS A 2 -22.70 10.67 6.60
CA LYS A 2 -21.70 11.65 7.04
C LYS A 2 -20.68 11.82 5.93
N THR A 3 -20.03 12.98 5.85
CA THR A 3 -18.92 13.20 4.90
C THR A 3 -17.69 13.69 5.67
N HIS A 4 -16.51 13.31 5.19
CA HIS A 4 -15.24 13.76 5.77
C HIS A 4 -14.31 14.26 4.66
N ASP A 5 -13.86 15.51 4.77
CA ASP A 5 -12.87 16.10 3.88
C ASP A 5 -11.53 15.37 4.08
N LEU A 6 -10.99 14.79 3.01
CA LEU A 6 -9.71 14.10 3.07
C LEU A 6 -8.53 15.05 3.30
N ASN A 7 -8.74 16.37 3.16
CA ASN A 7 -7.74 17.43 3.31
C ASN A 7 -6.49 17.14 2.47
N ILE A 8 -6.71 16.81 1.20
CA ILE A 8 -5.64 16.47 0.27
C ILE A 8 -4.96 17.78 -0.14
N GLY A 9 -3.69 17.92 0.22
CA GLY A 9 -2.86 19.07 -0.13
C GLY A 9 -2.41 19.02 -1.60
N ALA A 10 -1.11 19.17 -1.86
CA ALA A 10 -0.57 18.91 -3.18
C ALA A 10 -0.79 17.43 -3.56
N ILE A 11 -1.67 17.20 -4.54
CA ILE A 11 -1.94 15.87 -5.08
C ILE A 11 -0.69 15.39 -5.80
N LEU A 12 -0.21 14.20 -5.45
CA LEU A 12 0.91 13.59 -6.16
C LEU A 12 0.46 12.96 -7.47
N GLU A 13 1.31 13.02 -8.48
CA GLU A 13 1.04 12.43 -9.77
C GLU A 13 1.40 10.93 -9.81
N TRP A 14 0.76 10.11 -8.98
CA TRP A 14 0.98 8.66 -9.01
C TRP A 14 0.27 7.96 -10.17
N ASP A 15 0.89 6.92 -10.73
CA ASP A 15 0.18 5.97 -11.58
C ASP A 15 -0.85 5.15 -10.78
N ILE A 16 -1.86 4.63 -11.47
CA ILE A 16 -2.91 3.76 -10.90
C ILE A 16 -2.31 2.58 -10.13
N SER A 17 -1.21 2.00 -10.63
CA SER A 17 -0.53 0.85 -10.01
C SER A 17 -0.03 1.16 -8.58
N PHE A 18 0.43 2.39 -8.32
CA PHE A 18 0.87 2.84 -6.99
C PHE A 18 -0.31 3.09 -6.04
N ALA A 19 -1.44 3.59 -6.55
CA ALA A 19 -2.66 3.70 -5.76
C ALA A 19 -3.20 2.32 -5.35
N LEU A 20 -3.23 1.37 -6.29
CA LEU A 20 -3.57 -0.03 -6.00
C LEU A 20 -2.57 -0.67 -5.03
N ARG A 21 -1.27 -0.36 -5.17
CA ARG A 21 -0.23 -0.85 -4.25
C ARG A 21 -0.57 -0.45 -2.83
N GLU A 22 -0.97 0.79 -2.61
CA GLU A 22 -1.28 1.27 -1.26
C GLU A 22 -2.48 0.53 -0.64
N ILE A 23 -3.53 0.26 -1.42
CA ILE A 23 -4.70 -0.52 -0.96
C ILE A 23 -4.28 -1.95 -0.59
N ILE A 24 -3.54 -2.63 -1.48
CA ILE A 24 -3.05 -3.99 -1.25
C ILE A 24 -2.12 -4.05 -0.04
N SER A 25 -1.25 -3.05 0.13
CA SER A 25 -0.30 -2.98 1.24
C SER A 25 -1.00 -2.88 2.58
N ASN A 26 -2.07 -2.08 2.67
CA ASN A 26 -2.86 -1.96 3.90
C ASN A 26 -3.61 -3.26 4.21
N ALA A 27 -4.13 -3.96 3.21
CA ALA A 27 -4.74 -5.27 3.40
C ALA A 27 -3.73 -6.32 3.91
N ILE A 28 -2.51 -6.36 3.35
CA ILE A 28 -1.44 -7.27 3.79
C ILE A 28 -0.98 -6.95 5.22
N ASP A 29 -0.83 -5.67 5.55
CA ASP A 29 -0.48 -5.25 6.91
C ASP A 29 -1.51 -5.70 7.92
N GLU A 30 -2.79 -5.47 7.61
CA GLU A 30 -3.88 -5.85 8.48
C GLU A 30 -3.94 -7.37 8.66
N GLN A 31 -3.73 -8.15 7.59
CA GLN A 31 -3.58 -9.60 7.66
C GLN A 31 -2.46 -10.00 8.64
N LYS A 32 -1.26 -9.42 8.49
CA LYS A 32 -0.11 -9.72 9.35
C LYS A 32 -0.36 -9.36 10.81
N TYR A 33 -1.00 -8.21 11.06
CA TYR A 33 -1.27 -7.71 12.40
C TYR A 33 -2.32 -8.56 13.11
N THR A 34 -3.42 -8.87 12.41
CA THR A 34 -4.55 -9.62 12.97
C THR A 34 -4.40 -11.13 12.88
N LYS A 35 -3.39 -11.62 12.15
CA LYS A 35 -3.14 -13.03 11.86
C LYS A 35 -4.37 -13.71 11.24
N THR A 36 -5.01 -13.01 10.31
CA THR A 36 -6.20 -13.47 9.59
C THR A 36 -5.83 -14.20 8.30
N ASP A 37 -6.86 -14.72 7.63
CA ASP A 37 -6.73 -15.42 6.35
C ASP A 37 -6.07 -14.55 5.27
N ASP A 38 -5.55 -15.20 4.22
CA ASP A 38 -4.94 -14.51 3.09
C ASP A 38 -5.90 -13.53 2.41
N ILE A 39 -5.37 -12.36 2.06
CA ILE A 39 -6.13 -11.36 1.32
C ILE A 39 -6.62 -11.90 -0.03
N ILE A 40 -7.79 -11.44 -0.47
CA ILE A 40 -8.38 -11.80 -1.76
C ILE A 40 -8.15 -10.64 -2.74
N ILE A 41 -7.66 -10.96 -3.95
CA ILE A 41 -7.55 -10.02 -5.07
C ILE A 41 -8.12 -10.67 -6.32
N ASN A 42 -9.40 -10.39 -6.62
CA ASN A 42 -10.15 -11.05 -7.67
C ASN A 42 -10.75 -10.05 -8.67
N GLN A 43 -10.71 -10.41 -9.94
CA GLN A 43 -11.46 -9.73 -10.98
C GLN A 43 -12.88 -10.28 -10.99
N ILE A 44 -13.89 -9.41 -10.91
CA ILE A 44 -15.31 -9.80 -10.90
C ILE A 44 -16.05 -9.42 -12.19
N SER A 45 -15.48 -8.49 -12.98
CA SER A 45 -15.90 -8.16 -14.35
C SER A 45 -14.69 -7.66 -15.15
N SER A 46 -14.87 -7.38 -16.45
CA SER A 46 -13.79 -6.89 -17.32
C SER A 46 -13.06 -5.65 -16.80
N ASP A 47 -13.72 -4.81 -16.00
CA ASP A 47 -13.20 -3.52 -15.50
C ASP A 47 -13.25 -3.38 -13.97
N THR A 48 -13.71 -4.42 -13.25
CA THR A 48 -13.96 -4.32 -11.81
C THR A 48 -13.21 -5.39 -11.03
N TRP A 49 -12.52 -4.94 -9.98
CA TRP A 49 -11.72 -5.76 -9.09
C TRP A 49 -12.19 -5.63 -7.65
N ILE A 50 -12.00 -6.71 -6.90
CA ILE A 50 -12.16 -6.75 -5.45
C ILE A 50 -10.80 -6.95 -4.81
N ILE A 51 -10.48 -6.15 -3.79
CA ILE A 51 -9.38 -6.38 -2.85
C ILE A 51 -9.99 -6.48 -1.44
N ARG A 52 -9.75 -7.59 -0.74
CA ARG A 52 -10.36 -7.85 0.56
C ARG A 52 -9.36 -8.39 1.59
N ASP A 53 -9.40 -7.83 2.79
CA ASP A 53 -8.81 -8.40 4.00
C ASP A 53 -9.89 -8.95 4.94
N PHE A 54 -9.46 -9.62 6.00
CA PHE A 54 -10.33 -10.23 7.02
C PHE A 54 -10.06 -9.70 8.43
N GLY A 55 -9.40 -8.54 8.53
CA GLY A 55 -8.97 -7.95 9.80
C GLY A 55 -10.05 -7.18 10.54
N ARG A 56 -9.63 -6.12 11.25
CA ARG A 56 -10.48 -5.30 12.12
C ARG A 56 -11.46 -4.40 11.36
N GLY A 57 -11.19 -4.18 10.08
CA GLY A 57 -11.97 -3.34 9.17
C GLY A 57 -11.71 -1.84 9.32
N ILE A 58 -11.68 -1.13 8.19
CA ILE A 58 -11.50 0.33 8.19
C ILE A 58 -12.68 1.03 8.87
N SER A 59 -12.39 2.07 9.64
CA SER A 59 -13.37 2.91 10.36
C SER A 59 -13.18 4.39 10.03
N GLN A 60 -14.13 5.24 10.41
CA GLN A 60 -14.05 6.69 10.19
C GLN A 60 -12.75 7.32 10.73
N GLU A 61 -12.24 6.83 11.87
CA GLU A 61 -11.02 7.35 12.52
C GLU A 61 -9.79 7.26 11.63
N HIS A 62 -9.75 6.26 10.74
CA HIS A 62 -8.67 6.05 9.78
C HIS A 62 -8.60 7.14 8.70
N PHE A 63 -9.63 7.98 8.54
CA PHE A 63 -9.60 9.12 7.61
C PHE A 63 -9.20 10.44 8.29
N ILE A 64 -9.35 10.49 9.62
CA ILE A 64 -9.11 11.67 10.45
C ILE A 64 -7.63 11.73 10.87
N LEU A 65 -7.04 10.60 11.26
CA LEU A 65 -5.66 10.55 11.74
C LEU A 65 -4.66 10.62 10.57
N ASN A 66 -3.65 11.47 10.70
CA ASN A 66 -2.53 11.50 9.73
C ASN A 66 -1.54 10.35 9.97
N GLU A 67 -1.40 9.88 11.21
CA GLU A 67 -0.48 8.81 11.60
C GLU A 67 -1.19 7.80 12.52
N ASN A 68 -0.95 6.50 12.29
CA ASN A 68 -1.42 5.42 13.15
C ASN A 68 -0.26 5.02 14.10
N PRO A 69 -0.38 5.22 15.43
CA PRO A 69 0.64 4.87 16.42
C PRO A 69 1.14 3.42 16.29
N GLU A 70 0.26 2.47 15.97
CA GLU A 70 0.59 1.04 15.87
C GLU A 70 1.58 0.74 14.73
N LYS A 71 1.55 1.53 13.64
CA LYS A 71 2.49 1.40 12.52
C LYS A 71 3.81 2.16 12.74
N ILE A 72 3.86 3.07 13.72
CA ILE A 72 5.11 3.73 14.13
C ILE A 72 5.97 2.72 14.90
N GLU A 73 5.35 1.91 15.76
CA GLU A 73 6.06 0.93 16.58
C GLU A 73 6.41 -0.37 15.84
N ASN A 74 5.72 -0.70 14.74
CA ASN A 74 5.94 -1.94 13.99
C ASN A 74 6.83 -1.77 12.74
N ASN A 75 8.08 -2.23 12.84
CA ASN A 75 9.09 -2.17 11.78
C ASN A 75 8.86 -3.15 10.60
N MET A 76 7.85 -4.01 10.69
CA MET A 76 7.48 -4.99 9.65
C MET A 76 6.29 -4.54 8.79
N SER A 77 5.69 -3.39 9.10
CA SER A 77 4.57 -2.83 8.33
C SER A 77 5.04 -2.36 6.96
N ILE A 78 4.17 -2.50 5.97
CA ILE A 78 4.39 -2.28 4.55
C ILE A 78 3.67 -1.00 4.09
N GLY A 79 2.38 -0.89 4.40
CA GLY A 79 1.51 0.22 4.04
C GLY A 79 1.85 1.47 4.83
N LYS A 80 1.86 2.61 4.15
CA LYS A 80 2.12 3.89 4.78
C LYS A 80 0.83 4.34 5.49
N PHE A 81 1.00 5.12 6.55
CA PHE A 81 -0.08 5.71 7.34
C PHE A 81 -1.17 6.33 6.45
N CYS A 82 -2.38 6.54 6.98
CA CYS A 82 -3.59 7.01 6.30
C CYS A 82 -3.44 8.12 5.23
N VAL A 83 -2.34 8.90 5.27
CA VAL A 83 -1.86 9.75 4.15
C VAL A 83 -1.82 9.00 2.82
N GLY A 84 -1.27 7.78 2.78
CA GLY A 84 -1.15 6.98 1.55
C GLY A 84 -2.51 6.65 0.94
N LEU A 85 -3.50 6.27 1.75
CA LEU A 85 -4.86 5.97 1.27
C LEU A 85 -5.54 7.21 0.68
N LYS A 86 -5.33 8.39 1.28
CA LYS A 86 -5.85 9.65 0.74
C LYS A 86 -5.28 9.94 -0.66
N ASP A 87 -3.96 9.79 -0.82
CA ASP A 87 -3.28 9.96 -2.10
C ASP A 87 -3.71 8.90 -3.13
N ALA A 88 -3.90 7.65 -2.69
CA ALA A 88 -4.44 6.59 -3.53
C ALA A 88 -5.85 6.93 -4.03
N PHE A 89 -6.75 7.39 -3.15
CA PHE A 89 -8.10 7.78 -3.54
C PHE A 89 -8.11 8.98 -4.49
N ALA A 90 -7.28 9.99 -4.25
CA ALA A 90 -7.11 11.10 -5.20
C ALA A 90 -6.63 10.64 -6.57
N THR A 91 -5.66 9.72 -6.58
CA THR A 91 -5.09 9.15 -7.80
C THR A 91 -6.11 8.32 -8.58
N LEU A 92 -6.91 7.51 -7.91
CA LEU A 92 -7.96 6.74 -8.57
C LEU A 92 -9.05 7.66 -9.12
N TYR A 93 -9.49 8.63 -8.32
CA TYR A 93 -10.52 9.59 -8.72
C TYR A 93 -10.13 10.39 -9.97
N ARG A 94 -8.90 10.93 -10.04
CA ARG A 94 -8.44 11.71 -11.21
C ARG A 94 -8.33 10.87 -12.49
N ASN A 95 -8.18 9.56 -12.35
CA ASN A 95 -8.13 8.62 -13.46
C ASN A 95 -9.51 8.01 -13.80
N ASN A 96 -10.60 8.61 -13.30
CA ASN A 96 -11.98 8.14 -13.49
C ASN A 96 -12.22 6.70 -13.00
N VAL A 97 -11.49 6.28 -11.96
CA VAL A 97 -11.70 5.00 -11.28
C VAL A 97 -12.68 5.21 -10.13
N ASP A 98 -13.80 4.50 -10.17
CA ASP A 98 -14.78 4.49 -9.08
C ASP A 98 -14.34 3.51 -7.99
N ILE A 99 -14.41 3.94 -6.73
CA ILE A 99 -14.04 3.12 -5.58
C ILE A 99 -15.12 3.19 -4.51
N LYS A 100 -15.58 1.99 -4.13
CA LYS A 100 -16.49 1.78 -3.00
C LYS A 100 -15.85 0.77 -2.08
N PHE A 101 -16.06 0.92 -0.80
CA PHE A 101 -15.55 -0.05 0.15
C PHE A 101 -16.52 -0.26 1.29
N LYS A 102 -16.54 -1.49 1.80
CA LYS A 102 -17.32 -1.90 2.95
C LYS A 102 -16.40 -2.49 3.99
N SER A 103 -16.75 -2.30 5.25
CA SER A 103 -16.13 -2.97 6.38
C SER A 103 -17.19 -3.31 7.41
N ASN A 104 -16.79 -4.01 8.47
CA ASN A 104 -17.65 -4.23 9.64
C ASN A 104 -18.06 -2.92 10.35
N ASN A 105 -17.46 -1.79 9.97
CA ASN A 105 -17.74 -0.48 10.53
C ASN A 105 -18.56 0.43 9.59
N GLY A 106 -18.98 -0.07 8.42
CA GLY A 106 -19.89 0.65 7.52
C GLY A 106 -19.54 0.54 6.04
N TYR A 107 -20.22 1.37 5.25
CA TYR A 107 -20.04 1.50 3.81
C TYR A 107 -19.50 2.88 3.49
N PHE A 108 -18.60 2.92 2.52
CA PHE A 108 -17.85 4.10 2.18
C PHE A 108 -17.74 4.27 0.67
N SER A 109 -17.70 5.52 0.24
CA SER A 109 -17.44 5.89 -1.15
C SER A 109 -16.71 7.23 -1.22
N ILE A 110 -16.10 7.52 -2.37
CA ILE A 110 -15.41 8.79 -2.60
C ILE A 110 -16.31 9.70 -3.45
N THR A 111 -16.39 10.97 -3.08
CA THR A 111 -17.12 12.00 -3.83
C THR A 111 -16.38 13.32 -3.79
N LYS A 112 -16.69 14.23 -4.70
CA LYS A 112 -16.26 15.62 -4.65
C LYS A 112 -17.38 16.46 -4.04
N LEU A 113 -17.05 17.31 -3.06
CA LEU A 113 -17.98 18.26 -2.46
C LEU A 113 -17.26 19.60 -2.21
N PRO A 114 -17.98 20.72 -2.12
CA PRO A 114 -17.40 21.99 -1.70
C PRO A 114 -16.73 21.87 -0.32
N LYS A 115 -15.59 22.53 -0.15
CA LYS A 115 -14.91 22.61 1.15
C LYS A 115 -15.78 23.41 2.13
N SER A 116 -15.95 22.90 3.36
CA SER A 116 -16.85 23.48 4.37
C SER A 116 -16.67 24.99 4.57
N ASP A 117 -15.41 25.45 4.56
CA ASP A 117 -15.05 26.85 4.80
C ASP A 117 -14.83 27.66 3.50
N PHE A 118 -14.77 26.99 2.35
CA PHE A 118 -14.47 27.60 1.04
C PHE A 118 -15.31 26.95 -0.05
N LYS A 119 -16.56 27.39 -0.19
CA LYS A 119 -17.55 26.77 -1.09
C LYS A 119 -17.18 26.82 -2.58
N GLU A 120 -16.24 27.68 -2.96
CA GLU A 120 -15.74 27.79 -4.33
C GLU A 120 -14.66 26.75 -4.67
N GLN A 121 -14.10 26.07 -3.66
CA GLN A 121 -13.12 25.00 -3.84
C GLN A 121 -13.77 23.65 -3.57
N GLU A 122 -13.78 22.79 -4.59
CA GLU A 122 -14.23 21.42 -4.45
C GLU A 122 -13.08 20.49 -4.03
N VAL A 123 -13.29 19.69 -2.98
CA VAL A 123 -12.31 18.76 -2.41
C VAL A 123 -12.89 17.35 -2.28
N LEU A 124 -12.02 16.35 -2.24
CA LEU A 124 -12.43 14.96 -2.12
C LEU A 124 -12.87 14.64 -0.69
N HIS A 125 -14.04 14.03 -0.60
CA HIS A 125 -14.64 13.58 0.64
C HIS A 125 -14.84 12.08 0.61
N VAL A 126 -14.68 11.45 1.77
CA VAL A 126 -15.22 10.11 2.02
C VAL A 126 -16.65 10.28 2.52
N VAL A 127 -17.61 9.69 1.80
CA VAL A 127 -18.98 9.51 2.28
C VAL A 127 -19.00 8.27 3.15
N ILE A 128 -19.58 8.39 4.34
CA ILE A 128 -19.65 7.36 5.36
C ILE A 128 -21.11 7.05 5.65
N ASN A 129 -21.46 5.79 5.45
CA ASN A 129 -22.71 5.20 5.87
C ASN A 129 -22.40 4.18 6.97
N ASP A 130 -22.65 4.57 8.22
CA ASP A 130 -22.29 3.85 9.45
C ASP A 130 -23.22 2.68 9.79
N ILE A 131 -23.98 2.18 8.81
CA ILE A 131 -24.69 0.91 8.93
C ILE A 131 -23.66 -0.21 9.00
N ALA A 132 -23.28 -0.58 10.22
CA ALA A 132 -22.35 -1.65 10.50
C ALA A 132 -22.99 -3.01 10.21
N ASP A 133 -22.34 -3.79 9.35
CA ASP A 133 -22.60 -5.22 9.22
C ASP A 133 -21.66 -5.96 10.19
N ARG A 134 -22.21 -6.42 11.32
CA ARG A 134 -21.43 -7.11 12.36
C ARG A 134 -21.02 -8.53 11.96
N GLU A 135 -21.64 -9.11 10.94
CA GLU A 135 -21.26 -10.42 10.41
C GLU A 135 -20.13 -10.31 9.39
N PHE A 136 -20.04 -9.16 8.70
CA PHE A 136 -18.90 -8.85 7.85
C PHE A 136 -17.61 -8.79 8.68
N LYS A 137 -16.51 -9.29 8.12
CA LYS A 137 -15.17 -9.24 8.73
C LYS A 137 -14.17 -8.67 7.74
N GLY A 138 -13.39 -7.70 8.21
CA GLY A 138 -12.35 -7.02 7.45
C GLY A 138 -12.84 -5.84 6.62
N THR A 139 -12.08 -5.51 5.58
CA THR A 139 -12.42 -4.48 4.59
C THR A 139 -12.43 -5.07 3.19
N GLU A 140 -13.41 -4.70 2.37
CA GLU A 140 -13.47 -5.04 0.96
C GLU A 140 -13.57 -3.77 0.12
N PHE A 141 -12.59 -3.55 -0.75
CA PHE A 141 -12.61 -2.52 -1.78
C PHE A 141 -13.14 -3.12 -3.09
N THR A 142 -14.18 -2.51 -3.64
CA THR A 142 -14.65 -2.72 -5.00
C THR A 142 -14.18 -1.55 -5.85
N ILE A 143 -13.37 -1.84 -6.87
CA ILE A 143 -12.66 -0.82 -7.68
C ILE A 143 -13.04 -1.04 -9.14
N LYS A 144 -13.73 -0.06 -9.73
CA LYS A 144 -14.22 -0.10 -11.12
C LYS A 144 -13.46 0.88 -12.00
N GLY A 145 -13.11 0.45 -13.21
CA GLY A 145 -12.28 1.20 -14.14
C GLY A 145 -10.81 0.77 -14.12
N ILE A 146 -10.52 -0.44 -13.62
CA ILE A 146 -9.16 -1.00 -13.52
C ILE A 146 -8.99 -2.13 -14.51
N THR A 147 -7.97 -2.02 -15.36
CA THR A 147 -7.63 -3.10 -16.28
C THR A 147 -6.83 -4.19 -15.58
N GLU A 148 -6.80 -5.39 -16.16
CA GLU A 148 -5.92 -6.47 -15.70
C GLU A 148 -4.44 -6.04 -15.71
N LYS A 149 -4.04 -5.24 -16.71
CA LYS A 149 -2.68 -4.70 -16.80
C LYS A 149 -2.33 -3.84 -15.58
N ASP A 150 -3.22 -2.93 -15.17
CA ASP A 150 -2.99 -2.06 -14.02
C ASP A 150 -2.84 -2.86 -12.72
N MET A 151 -3.70 -3.87 -12.54
CA MET A 151 -3.63 -4.78 -11.39
C MET A 151 -2.34 -5.60 -11.39
N ASN A 152 -1.92 -6.13 -12.54
CA ASN A 152 -0.69 -6.89 -12.67
C ASN A 152 0.55 -6.01 -12.43
N LEU A 153 0.56 -4.77 -12.94
CA LEU A 153 1.60 -3.79 -12.62
C LEU A 153 1.70 -3.53 -11.12
N SER A 154 0.57 -3.44 -10.42
CA SER A 154 0.54 -3.29 -8.97
C SER A 154 1.06 -4.53 -8.23
N LYS A 155 0.59 -5.72 -8.61
CA LYS A 155 1.06 -7.00 -8.02
C LYS A 155 2.57 -7.19 -8.18
N ASN A 156 3.14 -6.79 -9.32
CA ASN A 156 4.58 -6.85 -9.58
C ASN A 156 5.43 -5.98 -8.62
N LEU A 157 4.81 -5.09 -7.85
CA LEU A 157 5.46 -4.31 -6.80
C LEU A 157 5.60 -5.07 -5.48
N PHE A 158 5.11 -6.32 -5.38
CA PHE A 158 5.20 -7.13 -4.16
C PHE A 158 6.00 -8.41 -4.38
N LEU A 159 6.90 -8.70 -3.45
CA LEU A 159 7.70 -9.93 -3.43
C LEU A 159 6.81 -11.17 -3.34
N LYS A 160 5.68 -11.10 -2.61
CA LYS A 160 4.71 -12.21 -2.48
C LYS A 160 4.20 -12.71 -3.84
N TYR A 161 4.20 -11.87 -4.88
CA TYR A 161 3.70 -12.20 -6.21
C TYR A 161 4.80 -12.40 -7.26
N SER A 162 6.09 -12.28 -6.90
CA SER A 162 7.17 -12.35 -7.88
C SER A 162 7.67 -13.76 -8.19
N ASN A 163 7.33 -14.77 -7.37
CA ASN A 163 7.83 -16.14 -7.47
C ASN A 163 9.38 -16.25 -7.44
N ASP A 164 10.05 -15.27 -6.83
CA ASP A 164 11.50 -15.28 -6.64
C ASP A 164 11.89 -16.31 -5.57
N GLN A 165 13.00 -17.01 -5.79
CA GLN A 165 13.46 -18.05 -4.88
C GLN A 165 14.39 -17.46 -3.82
N LEU A 166 14.09 -17.74 -2.56
CA LEU A 166 14.94 -17.36 -1.43
C LEU A 166 16.25 -18.17 -1.48
N ILE A 167 17.38 -17.47 -1.51
CA ILE A 167 18.72 -18.08 -1.41
C ILE A 167 19.15 -18.09 0.05
N LEU A 168 19.04 -16.94 0.72
CA LEU A 168 19.52 -16.76 2.08
C LEU A 168 18.63 -15.80 2.87
N ASN A 169 18.50 -16.06 4.17
CA ASN A 169 17.88 -15.16 5.12
C ASN A 169 18.90 -14.79 6.21
N THR A 170 19.04 -13.50 6.50
CA THR A 170 19.91 -12.94 7.54
C THR A 170 19.10 -12.06 8.50
N GLU A 171 19.73 -11.59 9.58
CA GLU A 171 19.08 -10.67 10.52
C GLU A 171 18.75 -9.29 9.91
N TYR A 172 19.36 -8.94 8.77
CA TYR A 172 19.18 -7.65 8.08
C TYR A 172 18.29 -7.75 6.83
N GLY A 173 17.94 -8.96 6.40
CA GLY A 173 17.10 -9.16 5.23
C GLY A 173 17.30 -10.49 4.53
N GLN A 174 16.87 -10.54 3.28
CA GLN A 174 16.88 -11.73 2.44
C GLN A 174 17.63 -11.46 1.14
N ILE A 175 18.30 -12.50 0.65
CA ILE A 175 18.91 -12.58 -0.67
C ILE A 175 18.09 -13.57 -1.48
N LEU A 176 17.64 -13.16 -2.67
CA LEU A 176 16.85 -13.98 -3.58
C LEU A 176 17.51 -14.07 -4.95
N GLU A 177 17.18 -15.12 -5.69
CA GLU A 177 17.70 -15.37 -7.03
C GLU A 177 17.23 -14.30 -8.03
N LYS A 178 18.15 -13.81 -8.87
CA LYS A 178 17.82 -12.93 -9.99
C LYS A 178 17.57 -13.74 -11.26
N LYS A 179 16.32 -13.74 -11.75
CA LYS A 179 15.91 -14.49 -12.97
C LYS A 179 15.95 -13.67 -14.27
N GLY A 180 16.35 -12.40 -14.22
CA GLY A 180 16.33 -11.48 -15.38
C GLY A 180 17.44 -10.43 -15.36
N SER A 181 17.33 -9.41 -16.21
CA SER A 181 18.36 -8.36 -16.34
C SER A 181 18.41 -7.45 -15.09
N GLY A 182 17.25 -7.07 -14.56
CA GLY A 182 17.14 -6.21 -13.38
C GLY A 182 17.03 -6.99 -12.06
N SER A 183 17.69 -6.47 -11.02
CA SER A 183 17.52 -6.89 -9.64
C SER A 183 16.51 -5.98 -8.94
N SER A 184 15.46 -6.56 -8.37
CA SER A 184 14.51 -5.83 -7.55
C SER A 184 15.07 -5.59 -6.14
N ILE A 185 14.88 -4.37 -5.62
CA ILE A 185 15.12 -4.05 -4.22
C ILE A 185 13.79 -3.93 -3.51
N TYR A 186 13.58 -4.79 -2.52
CA TYR A 186 12.38 -4.83 -1.69
C TYR A 186 12.67 -4.31 -0.28
N VAL A 187 11.64 -3.78 0.35
CA VAL A 187 11.60 -3.42 1.77
C VAL A 187 10.31 -3.97 2.36
N ASN A 188 10.42 -4.86 3.34
CA ASN A 188 9.29 -5.64 3.87
C ASN A 188 8.44 -6.31 2.78
N GLY A 189 9.03 -6.64 1.62
CA GLY A 189 8.33 -7.23 0.48
C GLY A 189 7.67 -6.24 -0.48
N ILE A 190 7.76 -4.91 -0.30
CA ILE A 190 7.43 -3.92 -1.35
C ILE A 190 8.67 -3.59 -2.16
N LYS A 191 8.54 -3.59 -3.49
CA LYS A 191 9.56 -3.13 -4.41
C LYS A 191 9.69 -1.60 -4.33
N ILE A 192 10.91 -1.14 -4.10
CA ILE A 192 11.25 0.29 -3.96
C ILE A 192 12.23 0.78 -5.05
N ALA A 193 12.94 -0.14 -5.70
CA ALA A 193 13.89 0.17 -6.76
C ALA A 193 14.16 -1.06 -7.63
N THR A 194 14.77 -0.81 -8.80
CA THR A 194 15.37 -1.85 -9.65
C THR A 194 16.81 -1.44 -9.96
N GLU A 195 17.74 -2.37 -9.81
CA GLU A 195 19.18 -2.19 -10.05
C GLU A 195 19.64 -3.10 -11.18
N GLU A 196 20.28 -2.54 -12.20
CA GLU A 196 20.73 -3.29 -13.36
C GLU A 196 21.89 -4.25 -13.02
N TYR A 197 22.87 -3.76 -12.27
CA TYR A 197 24.15 -4.45 -12.06
C TYR A 197 24.22 -5.32 -10.80
N PHE A 198 23.12 -5.43 -10.04
CA PHE A 198 23.11 -6.28 -8.85
C PHE A 198 22.95 -7.74 -9.24
N ALA A 199 23.72 -8.61 -8.58
CA ALA A 199 23.74 -10.05 -8.85
C ALA A 199 22.50 -10.77 -8.31
N PHE A 200 21.94 -10.27 -7.21
CA PHE A 200 20.81 -10.88 -6.50
C PHE A 200 19.70 -9.87 -6.30
N ILE A 201 18.50 -10.37 -6.02
CA ILE A 201 17.37 -9.61 -5.49
C ILE A 201 17.54 -9.49 -3.97
N TYR A 202 17.18 -8.35 -3.40
CA TYR A 202 17.30 -8.11 -1.96
C TYR A 202 15.96 -7.72 -1.36
N ASN A 203 15.61 -8.28 -0.21
CA ASN A 203 14.49 -7.80 0.60
C ASN A 203 14.99 -7.38 1.99
N ILE A 204 14.95 -6.07 2.27
CA ILE A 204 15.43 -5.49 3.51
C ILE A 204 14.35 -5.62 4.58
N GLN A 205 14.69 -6.27 5.68
CA GLN A 205 13.84 -6.43 6.86
C GLN A 205 14.70 -6.76 8.11
N PRO A 206 14.45 -6.14 9.27
CA PRO A 206 13.41 -5.15 9.55
C PRO A 206 13.76 -3.73 9.05
N VAL A 207 12.75 -2.87 8.91
CA VAL A 207 12.93 -1.50 8.39
C VAL A 207 13.41 -0.56 9.48
N THR A 208 14.57 0.07 9.24
CA THR A 208 15.07 1.14 10.10
C THR A 208 14.22 2.41 9.99
N ASP A 209 14.12 3.20 11.06
CA ASP A 209 13.37 4.47 11.07
C ASP A 209 13.87 5.46 10.02
N LYS A 210 15.18 5.47 9.78
CA LYS A 210 15.80 6.30 8.73
C LYS A 210 15.26 5.93 7.34
N LEU A 211 15.21 4.63 7.02
CA LEU A 211 14.68 4.16 5.75
C LEU A 211 13.16 4.41 5.66
N ARG A 212 12.43 4.24 6.76
CA ARG A 212 10.98 4.53 6.81
C ARG A 212 10.69 6.00 6.50
N LYS A 213 11.43 6.93 7.11
CA LYS A 213 11.29 8.38 6.85
C LYS A 213 11.61 8.72 5.39
N LEU A 214 12.64 8.11 4.81
CA LEU A 214 12.97 8.30 3.39
C LEU A 214 11.88 7.77 2.48
N LEU A 215 11.34 6.58 2.74
CA LEU A 215 10.21 6.02 1.99
C LEU A 215 8.97 6.93 2.08
N ASN A 216 8.69 7.51 3.25
CA ASN A 216 7.55 8.42 3.40
C ASN A 216 7.71 9.72 2.58
N ARG A 217 8.95 10.13 2.31
CA ARG A 217 9.30 11.32 1.51
C ARG A 217 9.40 11.00 0.01
N GLU A 218 10.08 9.92 -0.35
CA GLU A 218 10.34 9.44 -1.71
C GLU A 218 9.33 8.33 -2.03
N ARG A 219 8.21 8.71 -2.66
CA ARG A 219 6.97 7.92 -2.64
C ARG A 219 6.86 6.88 -3.76
N GLU A 220 7.65 7.02 -4.83
CA GLU A 220 7.66 6.11 -6.00
C GLU A 220 8.90 5.22 -6.03
N SER A 221 10.08 5.81 -5.92
CA SER A 221 11.36 5.10 -5.83
C SER A 221 12.29 5.78 -4.84
N VAL A 222 13.19 5.00 -4.25
CA VAL A 222 14.19 5.53 -3.31
C VAL A 222 15.55 5.51 -3.98
N GLY A 223 16.33 6.57 -3.79
CA GLY A 223 17.70 6.63 -4.30
C GLY A 223 18.62 5.54 -3.73
N ARG A 224 19.56 5.05 -4.54
CA ARG A 224 20.52 3.98 -4.18
C ARG A 224 21.28 4.23 -2.87
N THR A 225 21.57 5.49 -2.56
CA THR A 225 22.26 5.91 -1.33
C THR A 225 21.49 5.56 -0.05
N ALA A 226 20.16 5.40 -0.12
CA ALA A 226 19.34 5.07 1.02
C ALA A 226 19.43 3.59 1.42
N TYR A 227 19.45 2.66 0.45
CA TYR A 227 19.40 1.23 0.71
C TYR A 227 20.75 0.51 0.59
N SER A 228 21.73 1.07 -0.13
CA SER A 228 23.04 0.43 -0.29
C SER A 228 23.72 0.03 1.03
N PRO A 229 23.73 0.88 2.09
CA PRO A 229 24.33 0.49 3.37
C PRO A 229 23.63 -0.71 4.02
N LEU A 230 22.33 -0.90 3.78
CA LEU A 230 21.56 -2.01 4.35
C LEU A 230 21.82 -3.30 3.58
N ILE A 231 21.95 -3.23 2.25
CA ILE A 231 22.35 -4.38 1.42
C ILE A 231 23.78 -4.83 1.77
N GLN A 232 24.70 -3.88 2.00
CA GLN A 232 26.05 -4.21 2.49
C GLN A 232 25.99 -4.97 3.82
N LYS A 233 25.11 -4.58 4.76
CA LYS A 233 24.92 -5.34 6.01
C LYS A 233 24.39 -6.75 5.76
N ILE A 234 23.41 -6.92 4.86
CA ILE A 234 22.91 -8.24 4.47
C ILE A 234 24.07 -9.10 3.98
N LEU A 235 24.87 -8.61 3.04
CA LEU A 235 26.01 -9.35 2.46
C LEU A 235 27.13 -9.62 3.48
N LEU A 236 27.50 -8.64 4.31
CA LEU A 236 28.55 -8.84 5.32
C LEU A 236 28.12 -9.85 6.39
N SER A 237 26.82 -9.94 6.71
CA SER A 237 26.29 -10.96 7.62
C SER A 237 26.31 -12.38 7.06
N THR A 238 26.66 -12.56 5.78
CA THR A 238 26.81 -13.89 5.15
C THR A 238 28.24 -14.40 5.18
N VAL A 239 29.20 -13.52 5.48
CA VAL A 239 30.63 -13.84 5.51
C VAL A 239 31.00 -14.04 6.98
N ASN A 240 31.16 -15.31 7.37
CA ASN A 240 31.84 -15.67 8.61
C ASN A 240 33.35 -15.54 8.44
#